data_AF-A0A970BXD4-F1
#
_entry.id   AF-A0A970BXD4-F1
#
_cell.length_a   1.000
_cell.length_b   1.000
_cell.length_c   1.000
_cell.angle_alpha   90.00
_cell.angle_beta   90.00
_cell.angle_gamma   90.00
#
_symmetry.space_group_name_H-M   'P 1'
#
loop_
_entity.id
_entity.type
_entity.pdbx_description
1 polymer ?
#
loop_
_entity_poly.entity_id
_entity_poly.type
_entity_poly.pdbx_seq_one_letter_code
_entity_poly.pdbx_strand_id
1 'polypeptide(L)'
;MPLAAQVYTPHIESAAQVEGVDYCYVHQLVPLLEREAQASVEGREWPHRVVLEPGGLRLYLRREVNEELPARMVWLDGTGHPHLYTALFGRPVVPVEAKPRLQARIFQVWSRANGKGTLLDAQTGALTPKAKQLEQQVGRILQEGEYAKPGIVTFKDVIAQVPGFAALEHAHFGAARGTNAMEDCDALIVAGTPLPAIADLRRIAQMVFFDRDTPFTDAWSPALRAYPGYQDPDDGKRRGLRVGGYWGDPDLLAVMQAAREHEVEQAAHRCRPVNHACDIWLLTNVPVEGLVPSYLWSIPGLLGVEDRGRGTFLWAAALDLAERLAGERERQGCPPVVEPGDLIEGLGIDAKTARKYVEMLREQEGWGVAAVRNRGGKHGRQPRSVIRMRRMQ
;
A
#
# COMPACT_ATOMS: atom_id res chain seq x y z
N MET A 1 21.57 -14.97 34.80
CA MET A 1 21.92 -14.65 33.40
C MET A 1 20.63 -14.44 32.63
N PRO A 2 20.56 -13.55 31.64
CA PRO A 2 19.38 -13.45 30.79
C PRO A 2 19.13 -14.83 30.15
N LEU A 3 17.87 -15.29 30.14
CA LEU A 3 17.49 -16.58 29.57
C LEU A 3 17.97 -16.78 28.11
N ALA A 4 18.30 -15.69 27.41
CA ALA A 4 18.72 -15.68 26.01
C ALA A 4 20.25 -15.80 25.78
N ALA A 5 21.08 -15.84 26.83
CA ALA A 5 22.52 -15.56 26.70
C ALA A 5 23.44 -16.74 26.32
N GLN A 6 22.94 -17.95 26.06
CA GLN A 6 23.78 -19.04 25.52
C GLN A 6 23.19 -19.60 24.23
N VAL A 7 23.63 -19.01 23.11
CA VAL A 7 23.37 -19.52 21.77
C VAL A 7 24.54 -20.44 21.40
N TYR A 8 24.35 -21.75 21.49
CA TYR A 8 25.15 -22.69 20.71
C TYR A 8 24.40 -22.90 19.39
N THR A 9 24.78 -22.16 18.34
CA THR A 9 24.34 -22.50 16.98
C THR A 9 25.33 -23.52 16.43
N PRO A 10 24.94 -24.80 16.30
CA PRO A 10 25.81 -25.79 15.69
C PRO A 10 26.03 -25.42 14.22
N HIS A 11 27.27 -25.51 13.75
CA HIS A 11 27.57 -25.34 12.34
C HIS A 11 27.12 -26.59 11.59
N ILE A 12 26.06 -26.46 10.77
CA ILE A 12 25.48 -27.56 9.98
C ILE A 12 25.68 -27.25 8.50
N GLU A 13 26.49 -28.04 7.83
CA GLU A 13 26.84 -27.93 6.41
C GLU A 13 25.99 -28.84 5.51
N SER A 14 25.34 -29.85 6.10
CA SER A 14 24.50 -30.79 5.35
C SER A 14 23.36 -31.37 6.20
N ALA A 15 22.28 -31.82 5.54
CA ALA A 15 21.10 -32.37 6.19
C ALA A 15 21.40 -33.59 7.09
N ALA A 16 22.44 -34.37 6.77
CA ALA A 16 22.84 -35.55 7.54
C ALA A 16 23.48 -35.21 8.90
N GLN A 17 24.02 -33.99 9.06
CA GLN A 17 24.65 -33.57 10.33
C GLN A 17 23.62 -33.20 11.39
N VAL A 18 22.35 -33.00 11.02
CA VAL A 18 21.26 -32.61 11.93
C VAL A 18 21.00 -33.67 13.01
N GLU A 19 21.15 -34.95 12.68
CA GLU A 19 20.90 -36.07 13.62
C GLU A 19 22.01 -36.23 14.67
N GLY A 20 23.19 -35.65 14.45
CA GLY A 20 24.38 -35.77 15.32
C GLY A 20 24.63 -34.56 16.22
N VAL A 21 23.76 -33.56 16.20
CA VAL A 21 23.85 -32.38 17.07
C VAL A 21 23.06 -32.64 18.36
N ASP A 22 23.63 -32.30 19.52
CA ASP A 22 22.88 -32.25 20.80
C ASP A 22 21.57 -31.48 20.62
N TYR A 23 20.52 -31.82 21.38
CA TYR A 23 19.27 -31.04 21.39
C TYR A 23 19.54 -29.62 21.95
N CYS A 24 20.10 -28.74 21.11
CA CYS A 24 20.51 -27.37 21.42
C CYS A 24 19.33 -26.49 21.87
N TYR A 25 18.11 -27.01 21.70
CA TYR A 25 16.88 -26.37 22.10
C TYR A 25 16.53 -26.60 23.57
N VAL A 26 17.05 -27.61 24.27
CA VAL A 26 16.71 -27.86 25.70
C VAL A 26 17.13 -26.68 26.58
N HIS A 27 18.32 -26.12 26.35
CA HIS A 27 18.82 -24.97 27.09
C HIS A 27 17.99 -23.69 26.87
N GLN A 28 17.30 -23.57 25.73
CA GLN A 28 16.40 -22.46 25.44
C GLN A 28 14.96 -22.77 25.88
N LEU A 29 14.55 -24.03 25.76
CA LEU A 29 13.21 -24.51 26.03
C LEU A 29 12.92 -24.56 27.53
N VAL A 30 13.80 -25.14 28.34
CA VAL A 30 13.54 -25.32 29.78
C VAL A 30 13.28 -23.98 30.47
N PRO A 31 14.09 -22.93 30.27
CA PRO A 31 13.84 -21.65 30.92
C PRO A 31 12.56 -20.97 30.40
N LEU A 32 12.22 -21.15 29.11
CA LEU A 32 10.95 -20.67 28.57
C LEU A 32 9.77 -21.41 29.22
N LEU A 33 9.82 -22.74 29.31
CA LEU A 33 8.77 -23.54 29.96
C LEU A 33 8.62 -23.19 31.45
N GLU A 34 9.71 -22.93 32.15
CA GLU A 34 9.67 -22.47 33.54
C GLU A 34 8.89 -21.15 33.66
N ARG A 35 9.17 -20.18 32.78
CA ARG A 35 8.44 -18.90 32.75
C ARG A 35 6.95 -19.09 32.43
N GLU A 36 6.62 -19.91 31.44
CA GLU A 36 5.23 -20.22 31.06
C GLU A 36 4.49 -20.94 32.20
N ALA A 37 5.15 -21.89 32.87
CA ALA A 37 4.60 -22.61 34.01
C ALA A 37 4.34 -21.68 35.20
N GLN A 38 5.28 -20.80 35.53
CA GLN A 38 5.12 -19.84 36.62
C GLN A 38 3.93 -18.91 36.38
N ALA A 39 3.81 -18.35 35.17
CA ALA A 39 2.70 -17.46 34.83
C ALA A 39 1.34 -18.21 34.86
N SER A 40 1.33 -19.49 34.47
CA SER A 40 0.16 -20.38 34.56
C SER A 40 -0.27 -20.64 36.01
N VAL A 41 0.68 -20.99 36.90
CA VAL A 41 0.42 -21.21 38.33
C VAL A 41 -0.14 -19.96 38.99
N GLU A 42 0.30 -18.79 38.57
CA GLU A 42 -0.17 -17.50 39.07
C GLU A 42 -1.51 -17.05 38.46
N GLY A 43 -2.05 -17.78 37.49
CA GLY A 43 -3.32 -17.46 36.82
C GLY A 43 -3.30 -16.15 36.04
N ARG A 44 -2.12 -15.69 35.60
CA ARG A 44 -1.98 -14.47 34.79
C ARG A 44 -2.24 -14.78 33.32
N GLU A 45 -2.52 -13.78 32.49
CA GLU A 45 -2.38 -13.91 31.04
C GLU A 45 -1.03 -13.33 30.62
N TRP A 46 -0.38 -13.92 29.62
CA TRP A 46 0.92 -13.45 29.13
C TRP A 46 1.11 -13.78 27.64
N PRO A 47 2.07 -13.13 26.95
CA PRO A 47 2.40 -13.51 25.59
C PRO A 47 3.18 -14.82 25.56
N HIS A 48 2.60 -15.89 25.02
CA HIS A 48 3.30 -17.17 24.89
C HIS A 48 4.54 -17.06 23.99
N ARG A 49 5.65 -17.65 24.44
CA ARG A 49 6.91 -17.83 23.70
C ARG A 49 7.13 -19.28 23.28
N VAL A 50 6.38 -20.19 23.89
CA VAL A 50 6.33 -21.60 23.53
C VAL A 50 4.96 -21.89 22.95
N VAL A 51 4.89 -22.21 21.66
CA VAL A 51 3.64 -22.48 20.95
C VAL A 51 3.65 -23.90 20.40
N LEU A 52 2.60 -24.66 20.72
CA LEU A 52 2.39 -25.98 20.14
C LEU A 52 1.71 -25.84 18.78
N GLU A 53 2.27 -26.48 17.76
CA GLU A 53 1.73 -26.52 16.40
C GLU A 53 1.63 -27.98 15.90
N PRO A 54 0.83 -28.26 14.86
CA PRO A 54 0.83 -29.58 14.25
C PRO A 54 2.23 -29.99 13.80
N GLY A 55 2.76 -31.06 14.40
CA GLY A 55 4.08 -31.60 14.06
C GLY A 55 5.26 -30.99 14.82
N GLY A 56 5.06 -30.08 15.79
CA GLY A 56 6.18 -29.62 16.60
C GLY A 56 5.91 -28.47 17.57
N LEU A 57 7.00 -27.98 18.15
CA LEU A 57 7.03 -26.85 19.06
C LEU A 57 7.70 -25.67 18.38
N ARG A 58 7.07 -24.49 18.43
CA ARG A 58 7.69 -23.25 17.96
C ARG A 58 8.11 -22.41 19.16
N LEU A 59 9.38 -22.00 19.14
CA LEU A 59 9.95 -21.10 20.14
C LEU A 59 10.10 -19.70 19.55
N TYR A 60 9.52 -18.71 20.21
CA TYR A 60 9.75 -17.30 19.91
C TYR A 60 10.93 -16.82 20.72
N LEU A 61 12.05 -16.65 20.03
CA LEU A 61 13.32 -16.27 20.61
C LEU A 61 13.72 -14.88 20.13
N ARG A 62 14.54 -14.25 20.96
CA ARG A 62 15.21 -13.00 20.62
C ARG A 62 16.71 -13.24 20.59
N ARG A 63 17.37 -12.73 19.55
CA ARG A 63 18.82 -12.63 19.56
C ARG A 63 19.20 -11.40 20.37
N GLU A 64 19.88 -11.60 21.47
CA GLU A 64 20.48 -10.49 22.21
C GLU A 64 21.52 -9.81 21.36
N VAL A 65 21.56 -8.48 21.43
CA VAL A 65 22.63 -7.73 20.77
C VAL A 65 23.91 -7.99 21.55
N ASN A 66 24.98 -8.34 20.83
CA ASN A 66 26.19 -8.91 21.43
C ASN A 66 26.77 -8.01 22.54
N GLU A 67 27.41 -8.64 23.53
CA GLU A 67 28.09 -7.94 24.63
C GLU A 67 29.20 -6.99 24.13
N GLU A 68 29.65 -7.17 22.89
CA GLU A 68 30.65 -6.34 22.22
C GLU A 68 30.11 -4.98 21.75
N LEU A 69 28.80 -4.73 21.87
CA LEU A 69 28.24 -3.42 21.54
C LEU A 69 28.87 -2.32 22.40
N PRO A 70 29.44 -1.26 21.78
CA PRO A 70 30.01 -0.14 22.49
C PRO A 70 29.01 0.48 23.49
N ALA A 71 29.53 0.99 24.62
CA ALA A 71 28.71 1.64 25.64
C ALA A 71 27.96 2.88 25.10
N ARG A 72 28.51 3.54 24.08
CA ARG A 72 27.89 4.65 23.35
C ARG A 72 27.98 4.37 21.86
N MET A 73 26.86 4.54 21.17
CA MET A 73 26.74 4.24 19.74
C MET A 73 25.87 5.31 19.09
N VAL A 74 26.25 5.71 17.87
CA VAL A 74 25.38 6.47 16.99
C VAL A 74 24.84 5.48 15.96
N TRP A 75 23.53 5.27 15.95
CA TRP A 75 22.84 4.39 15.02
C TRP A 75 22.10 5.23 13.97
N LEU A 76 22.47 5.07 12.70
CA LEU A 76 21.88 5.82 11.60
C LEU A 76 20.83 4.96 10.90
N ASP A 77 19.56 5.28 11.11
CA ASP A 77 18.43 4.69 10.38
C ASP A 77 17.44 5.80 10.06
N GLY A 78 17.16 5.99 8.77
CA GLY A 78 16.25 7.03 8.29
C GLY A 78 14.79 6.83 8.71
N THR A 79 14.43 5.62 9.17
CA THR A 79 13.08 5.27 9.66
C THR A 79 13.15 4.48 10.96
N GLY A 80 14.16 4.75 11.78
CA GLY A 80 14.31 4.08 13.08
C GLY A 80 13.15 4.44 14.03
N HIS A 81 12.60 3.45 14.74
CA HIS A 81 11.55 3.69 15.74
C HIS A 81 12.15 3.62 17.16
N PRO A 82 12.19 4.73 17.93
CA PRO A 82 12.87 4.77 19.23
C PRO A 82 12.35 3.72 20.22
N HIS A 83 11.04 3.46 20.23
CA HIS A 83 10.43 2.41 21.06
C HIS A 83 10.96 1.01 20.72
N LEU A 84 11.07 0.66 19.43
CA LEU A 84 11.61 -0.63 19.00
C LEU A 84 13.10 -0.74 19.32
N TYR A 85 13.88 0.33 19.12
CA TYR A 85 15.30 0.31 19.46
C TYR A 85 15.57 0.24 20.96
N THR A 86 14.74 0.90 21.77
CA THR A 86 14.84 0.78 23.23
C THR A 86 14.62 -0.67 23.64
N ALA A 87 13.60 -1.32 23.06
CA ALA A 87 13.35 -2.75 23.27
C ALA A 87 14.54 -3.59 22.78
N LEU A 88 14.98 -3.42 21.53
CA LEU A 88 16.03 -4.21 20.87
C LEU A 88 17.42 -4.05 21.51
N PHE A 89 17.80 -2.87 21.97
CA PHE A 89 19.10 -2.65 22.60
C PHE A 89 19.08 -2.85 24.12
N GLY A 90 17.90 -2.85 24.74
CA GLY A 90 17.77 -2.86 26.21
C GLY A 90 18.40 -1.63 26.86
N ARG A 91 18.49 -0.52 26.12
CA ARG A 91 19.18 0.71 26.51
C ARG A 91 18.33 1.92 26.13
N PRO A 92 18.38 3.03 26.90
CA PRO A 92 17.72 4.27 26.51
C PRO A 92 18.22 4.76 25.14
N VAL A 93 17.28 5.12 24.26
CA VAL A 93 17.58 5.69 22.94
C VAL A 93 17.27 7.17 22.96
N VAL A 94 18.24 7.99 22.54
CA VAL A 94 18.04 9.43 22.33
C VAL A 94 17.83 9.66 20.84
N PRO A 95 16.60 9.94 20.38
CA PRO A 95 16.36 10.22 18.97
C PRO A 95 16.96 11.56 18.58
N VAL A 96 17.68 11.58 17.46
CA VAL A 96 18.13 12.81 16.78
C VAL A 96 17.50 12.79 15.39
N GLU A 97 16.45 13.58 15.21
CA GLU A 97 15.72 13.66 13.94
C GLU A 97 16.31 14.76 13.05
N ALA A 98 16.94 14.36 11.95
CA ALA A 98 17.23 15.26 10.85
C ALA A 98 16.09 15.19 9.84
N LYS A 99 15.40 16.31 9.60
CA LYS A 99 14.32 16.44 8.59
C LYS A 99 14.83 17.28 7.43
N PRO A 100 15.65 16.72 6.51
CA PRO A 100 16.09 17.46 5.34
C PRO A 100 14.88 17.87 4.50
N ARG A 101 14.95 19.05 3.89
CA ARG A 101 13.90 19.50 2.98
C ARG A 101 13.88 18.59 1.75
N LEU A 102 12.73 17.98 1.50
CA LEU A 102 12.50 17.24 0.26
C LEU A 102 12.27 18.24 -0.88
N GLN A 103 12.90 17.98 -2.02
CA GLN A 103 12.66 18.67 -3.29
C GLN A 103 11.52 17.99 -4.08
N ALA A 104 10.71 17.17 -3.43
CA ALA A 104 9.62 16.44 -4.07
C ALA A 104 8.27 17.16 -3.98
N ARG A 105 7.46 17.04 -5.04
CA ARG A 105 6.01 17.25 -4.94
C ARG A 105 5.36 15.92 -4.60
N ILE A 106 4.67 15.86 -3.47
CA ILE A 106 4.10 14.62 -2.96
C ILE A 106 2.59 14.63 -3.20
N PHE A 107 2.09 13.66 -3.95
CA PHE A 107 0.67 13.46 -4.21
C PHE A 107 0.23 12.19 -3.50
N GLN A 108 -0.84 12.26 -2.70
CA GLN A 108 -1.38 11.06 -2.07
C GLN A 108 -2.82 10.79 -2.49
N VAL A 109 -3.04 9.61 -3.05
CA VAL A 109 -4.35 9.09 -3.43
C VAL A 109 -4.93 8.31 -2.25
N TRP A 110 -5.75 8.97 -1.44
CA TRP A 110 -6.09 8.48 -0.10
C TRP A 110 -7.27 7.50 -0.05
N SER A 111 -8.02 7.33 -1.14
CA SER A 111 -9.30 6.60 -1.08
C SER A 111 -9.17 5.09 -0.81
N ARG A 112 -7.95 4.51 -0.87
CA ARG A 112 -7.75 3.06 -0.67
C ARG A 112 -6.37 2.71 -0.14
N ALA A 113 -6.32 1.70 0.73
CA ALA A 113 -5.06 1.15 1.25
C ALA A 113 -4.23 0.42 0.18
N ASN A 114 -4.86 -0.35 -0.71
CA ASN A 114 -4.16 -1.20 -1.69
C ASN A 114 -3.18 -2.18 -1.00
N GLY A 115 -3.61 -2.89 0.05
CA GLY A 115 -2.80 -3.96 0.66
C GLY A 115 -2.67 -5.20 -0.24
N LYS A 116 -1.69 -6.08 0.03
CA LYS A 116 -1.42 -7.27 -0.81
C LYS A 116 -2.67 -8.12 -1.07
N GLY A 117 -3.41 -8.48 -0.02
CA GLY A 117 -4.66 -9.26 -0.13
C GLY A 117 -5.85 -8.49 -0.72
N THR A 118 -5.73 -7.18 -0.94
CA THR A 118 -6.70 -6.40 -1.73
C THR A 118 -6.39 -6.50 -3.22
N LEU A 119 -5.12 -6.61 -3.60
CA LEU A 119 -4.68 -6.62 -4.99
C LEU A 119 -4.58 -8.03 -5.56
N LEU A 120 -4.24 -9.01 -4.73
CA LEU A 120 -4.07 -10.41 -5.10
C LEU A 120 -5.10 -11.27 -4.36
N ASP A 121 -5.65 -12.24 -5.07
CA ASP A 121 -6.50 -13.28 -4.49
C ASP A 121 -5.65 -14.22 -3.62
N ALA A 122 -6.12 -14.49 -2.40
CA ALA A 122 -5.32 -15.21 -1.40
C ALA A 122 -5.12 -16.70 -1.73
N GLN A 123 -6.03 -17.30 -2.49
CA GLN A 123 -6.04 -18.72 -2.82
C GLN A 123 -5.29 -18.99 -4.14
N THR A 124 -5.55 -18.16 -5.15
CA THR A 124 -5.05 -18.36 -6.51
C THR A 124 -3.81 -17.53 -6.82
N GLY A 125 -3.52 -16.48 -6.04
CA GLY A 125 -2.46 -15.52 -6.33
C GLY A 125 -2.74 -14.62 -7.54
N ALA A 126 -3.92 -14.72 -8.15
CA ALA A 126 -4.29 -13.96 -9.33
C ALA A 126 -4.61 -12.49 -8.99
N LEU A 127 -4.47 -11.60 -9.97
CA LEU A 127 -4.90 -10.21 -9.85
C LEU A 127 -6.42 -10.10 -9.61
N THR A 128 -6.79 -9.36 -8.57
CA THR A 128 -8.19 -8.99 -8.31
C THR A 128 -8.63 -7.83 -9.22
N PRO A 129 -9.94 -7.52 -9.31
CA PRO A 129 -10.40 -6.31 -9.97
C PRO A 129 -9.79 -5.02 -9.42
N LYS A 130 -9.36 -5.02 -8.14
CA LYS A 130 -8.73 -3.85 -7.51
C LYS A 130 -7.30 -3.61 -8.00
N ALA A 131 -6.60 -4.64 -8.47
CA ALA A 131 -5.31 -4.49 -9.13
C ALA A 131 -5.45 -3.83 -10.51
N LYS A 132 -6.47 -4.20 -11.31
CA LYS A 132 -6.77 -3.50 -12.58
C LYS A 132 -7.11 -2.03 -12.35
N GLN A 133 -7.84 -1.73 -11.27
CA GLN A 133 -8.11 -0.35 -10.86
C GLN A 133 -6.85 0.40 -10.43
N LEU A 134 -5.86 -0.28 -9.85
CA LEU A 134 -4.57 0.30 -9.52
C LEU A 134 -3.78 0.62 -10.80
N GLU A 135 -3.75 -0.31 -11.75
CA GLU A 135 -3.15 -0.12 -13.08
C GLU A 135 -3.74 1.09 -13.80
N GLN A 136 -5.07 1.29 -13.75
CA GLN A 136 -5.73 2.47 -14.32
C GLN A 136 -5.30 3.78 -13.65
N GLN A 137 -5.16 3.81 -12.32
CA GLN A 137 -4.66 4.99 -11.60
C GLN A 137 -3.23 5.33 -12.02
N VAL A 138 -2.36 4.31 -12.08
CA VAL A 138 -0.97 4.47 -12.53
C VAL A 138 -0.91 4.95 -13.98
N GLY A 139 -1.69 4.34 -14.87
CA GLY A 139 -1.78 4.75 -16.27
C GLY A 139 -2.19 6.23 -16.41
N ARG A 140 -3.16 6.69 -15.61
CA ARG A 140 -3.56 8.10 -15.58
C ARG A 140 -2.44 9.03 -15.12
N ILE A 141 -1.74 8.67 -14.04
CA ILE A 141 -0.60 9.43 -13.51
C ILE A 141 0.49 9.58 -14.58
N LEU A 142 0.83 8.48 -15.27
CA LEU A 142 1.85 8.49 -16.31
C LEU A 142 1.43 9.30 -17.53
N GLN A 143 0.16 9.26 -17.89
CA GLN A 143 -0.38 10.01 -19.03
C GLN A 143 -0.38 11.52 -18.78
N GLU A 144 -0.75 11.98 -17.58
CA GLU A 144 -0.83 13.41 -17.26
C GLU A 144 0.52 14.01 -16.85
N GLY A 145 1.39 13.22 -16.22
CA GLY A 145 2.64 13.72 -15.65
C GLY A 145 3.77 13.93 -16.65
N GLU A 146 3.66 13.39 -17.87
CA GLU A 146 4.69 13.47 -18.93
C GLU A 146 6.11 13.10 -18.44
N TYR A 147 6.20 12.12 -17.55
CA TYR A 147 7.46 11.71 -16.92
C TYR A 147 8.41 10.99 -17.90
N ALA A 148 9.68 11.36 -17.87
CA ALA A 148 10.73 10.76 -18.70
C ALA A 148 11.28 9.46 -18.09
N LYS A 149 11.35 9.35 -16.76
CA LYS A 149 11.87 8.18 -16.05
C LYS A 149 10.98 7.78 -14.86
N PRO A 150 9.71 7.41 -15.10
CA PRO A 150 8.82 6.96 -14.03
C PRO A 150 9.26 5.62 -13.45
N GLY A 151 9.21 5.51 -12.12
CA GLY A 151 9.42 4.27 -11.38
C GLY A 151 8.20 3.85 -10.55
N ILE A 152 8.13 2.58 -10.17
CA ILE A 152 7.07 2.05 -9.30
C ILE A 152 7.61 1.11 -8.20
N VAL A 153 7.11 1.28 -6.98
CA VAL A 153 7.29 0.33 -5.88
C VAL A 153 5.93 -0.24 -5.47
N THR A 154 5.76 -1.55 -5.59
CA THR A 154 4.54 -2.25 -5.14
C THR A 154 4.86 -3.69 -4.70
N PHE A 155 3.92 -4.63 -4.77
CA PHE A 155 4.16 -6.04 -4.43
C PHE A 155 4.77 -6.80 -5.61
N LYS A 156 5.75 -7.66 -5.33
CA LYS A 156 6.46 -8.49 -6.33
C LYS A 156 5.52 -9.19 -7.30
N ASP A 157 4.50 -9.86 -6.77
CA ASP A 157 3.58 -10.67 -7.59
C ASP A 157 2.63 -9.78 -8.44
N VAL A 158 2.39 -8.54 -8.02
CA VAL A 158 1.62 -7.56 -8.82
C VAL A 158 2.47 -7.06 -9.98
N ILE A 159 3.74 -6.75 -9.75
CA ILE A 159 4.68 -6.33 -10.82
C ILE A 159 4.78 -7.44 -11.88
N ALA A 160 4.96 -8.69 -11.45
CA ALA A 160 5.10 -9.83 -12.35
C ALA A 160 3.86 -10.08 -13.23
N GLN A 161 2.67 -9.71 -12.75
CA GLN A 161 1.40 -9.96 -13.44
C GLN A 161 0.84 -8.74 -14.19
N VAL A 162 1.38 -7.54 -13.98
CA VAL A 162 0.95 -6.30 -14.64
C VAL A 162 2.05 -5.84 -15.60
N PRO A 163 1.94 -6.12 -16.91
CA PRO A 163 3.00 -5.79 -17.88
C PRO A 163 3.39 -4.31 -17.88
N GLY A 164 2.42 -3.42 -17.68
CA GLY A 164 2.69 -1.98 -17.57
C GLY A 164 3.57 -1.60 -16.38
N PHE A 165 3.55 -2.37 -15.29
CA PHE A 165 4.43 -2.13 -14.13
C PHE A 165 5.80 -2.76 -14.34
N ALA A 166 5.86 -3.95 -14.92
CA ALA A 166 7.13 -4.61 -15.25
C ALA A 166 7.96 -3.82 -16.29
N ALA A 167 7.30 -3.01 -17.12
CA ALA A 167 7.94 -2.15 -18.11
C ALA A 167 8.57 -0.86 -17.52
N LEU A 168 8.23 -0.50 -16.28
CA LEU A 168 8.82 0.64 -15.57
C LEU A 168 10.08 0.21 -14.80
N GLU A 169 10.89 1.19 -14.42
CA GLU A 169 11.88 0.98 -13.36
C GLU A 169 11.13 0.60 -12.08
N HIS A 170 11.49 -0.51 -11.44
CA HIS A 170 10.66 -1.03 -10.36
C HIS A 170 11.42 -1.72 -9.23
N ALA A 171 10.84 -1.67 -8.05
CA ALA A 171 11.20 -2.52 -6.92
C ALA A 171 9.93 -2.99 -6.19
N HIS A 172 10.10 -3.80 -5.17
CA HIS A 172 8.98 -4.25 -4.35
C HIS A 172 9.21 -4.05 -2.86
N PHE A 173 8.10 -3.91 -2.14
CA PHE A 173 8.12 -3.89 -0.67
C PHE A 173 8.85 -5.12 -0.13
N GLY A 174 9.71 -4.90 0.86
CA GLY A 174 10.59 -5.91 1.46
C GLY A 174 11.94 -6.09 0.75
N ALA A 175 12.11 -5.56 -0.47
CA ALA A 175 13.36 -5.66 -1.23
C ALA A 175 13.83 -4.32 -1.84
N ALA A 176 13.09 -3.23 -1.66
CA ALA A 176 13.49 -1.91 -2.13
C ALA A 176 14.71 -1.36 -1.35
N ARG A 177 15.00 -1.88 -0.15
CA ARG A 177 16.16 -1.47 0.63
C ARG A 177 17.45 -1.93 -0.07
N GLY A 178 18.40 -1.00 -0.21
CA GLY A 178 19.72 -1.27 -0.78
C GLY A 178 19.83 -1.20 -2.30
N THR A 179 18.71 -1.03 -3.03
CA THR A 179 18.78 -0.74 -4.48
C THR A 179 18.89 0.77 -4.74
N ASN A 180 19.70 1.12 -5.74
CA ASN A 180 19.83 2.46 -6.32
C ASN A 180 19.12 2.60 -7.67
N ALA A 181 18.42 1.56 -8.13
CA ALA A 181 17.89 1.51 -9.50
C ALA A 181 16.92 2.65 -9.83
N MET A 182 16.23 3.19 -8.83
CA MET A 182 15.26 4.28 -8.99
C MET A 182 15.83 5.67 -8.63
N GLU A 183 17.15 5.80 -8.45
CA GLU A 183 17.74 7.06 -7.96
C GLU A 183 17.58 8.23 -8.92
N ASP A 184 17.51 7.96 -10.23
CA ASP A 184 17.36 8.96 -11.28
C ASP A 184 15.90 9.15 -11.74
N CYS A 185 14.93 8.55 -11.04
CA CYS A 185 13.52 8.72 -11.39
C CYS A 185 13.07 10.17 -11.17
N ASP A 186 12.37 10.72 -12.17
CA ASP A 186 11.69 12.02 -12.10
C ASP A 186 10.28 11.91 -11.51
N ALA A 187 9.71 10.70 -11.50
CA ALA A 187 8.54 10.35 -10.70
C ALA A 187 8.66 8.96 -10.08
N LEU A 188 8.22 8.83 -8.83
CA LEU A 188 8.15 7.54 -8.14
C LEU A 188 6.75 7.27 -7.61
N ILE A 189 6.17 6.17 -8.06
CA ILE A 189 4.84 5.71 -7.66
C ILE A 189 5.00 4.65 -6.58
N VAL A 190 4.65 4.96 -5.35
CA VAL A 190 4.62 4.00 -4.24
C VAL A 190 3.18 3.51 -4.07
N ALA A 191 2.92 2.30 -4.55
CA ALA A 191 1.58 1.75 -4.66
C ALA A 191 1.34 0.59 -3.70
N GLY A 192 0.74 0.89 -2.55
CA GLY A 192 0.23 -0.10 -1.62
C GLY A 192 0.41 0.26 -0.15
N THR A 193 -0.19 -0.57 0.69
CA THR A 193 0.01 -0.57 2.14
C THR A 193 0.65 -1.90 2.54
N PRO A 194 1.99 -1.97 2.67
CA PRO A 194 2.69 -3.19 3.04
C PRO A 194 2.37 -3.51 4.51
N LEU A 195 1.38 -4.36 4.74
CA LEU A 195 1.04 -4.82 6.08
C LEU A 195 1.22 -6.34 6.10
N PRO A 196 2.16 -6.87 6.92
CA PRO A 196 2.26 -8.31 7.17
C PRO A 196 0.96 -8.88 7.73
N ALA A 197 0.83 -10.21 7.74
CA ALA A 197 -0.32 -10.84 8.39
C ALA A 197 -0.37 -10.45 9.87
N ILE A 198 -1.58 -10.30 10.41
CA ILE A 198 -1.81 -9.95 11.83
C ILE A 198 -1.05 -10.91 12.77
N ALA A 199 -1.07 -12.21 12.46
CA ALA A 199 -0.34 -13.22 13.22
C ALA A 199 1.18 -13.02 13.18
N ASP A 200 1.73 -12.54 12.06
CA ASP A 200 3.16 -12.27 11.94
C ASP A 200 3.56 -11.03 12.72
N LEU A 201 2.74 -9.97 12.72
CA LEU A 201 2.98 -8.79 13.56
C LEU A 201 3.01 -9.14 15.04
N ARG A 202 2.06 -9.97 15.50
CA ARG A 202 2.03 -10.47 16.88
C ARG A 202 3.28 -11.29 17.20
N ARG A 203 3.69 -12.18 16.29
CA ARG A 203 4.91 -12.97 16.43
C ARG A 203 6.15 -12.09 16.56
N ILE A 204 6.30 -11.10 15.68
CA ILE A 204 7.42 -10.16 15.72
C ILE A 204 7.41 -9.38 17.04
N ALA A 205 6.26 -8.91 17.50
CA ALA A 205 6.15 -8.21 18.77
C ALA A 205 6.54 -9.11 19.96
N GLN A 206 6.14 -10.38 19.98
CA GLN A 206 6.55 -11.35 21.01
C GLN A 206 8.07 -11.55 21.06
N MET A 207 8.75 -11.51 19.91
CA MET A 207 10.21 -11.64 19.82
C MET A 207 10.93 -10.33 20.18
N VAL A 208 10.41 -9.17 19.76
CA VAL A 208 11.03 -7.86 20.05
C VAL A 208 10.86 -7.51 21.53
N PHE A 209 9.63 -7.57 22.03
CA PHE A 209 9.27 -7.31 23.42
C PHE A 209 9.32 -8.59 24.26
N PHE A 210 10.44 -9.30 24.13
CA PHE A 210 10.64 -10.63 24.71
C PHE A 210 10.47 -10.66 26.23
N ASP A 211 10.65 -9.56 26.93
CA ASP A 211 10.50 -9.50 28.40
C ASP A 211 9.09 -9.13 28.87
N ARG A 212 8.15 -8.82 27.96
CA ARG A 212 6.79 -8.43 28.31
C ARG A 212 6.00 -9.57 28.96
N ASP A 213 5.55 -9.39 30.20
CA ASP A 213 4.70 -10.38 30.92
C ASP A 213 3.20 -10.08 30.87
N THR A 214 2.79 -8.95 30.30
CA THR A 214 1.38 -8.58 30.13
C THR A 214 0.88 -8.96 28.74
N PRO A 215 -0.38 -9.40 28.57
CA PRO A 215 -0.92 -9.75 27.26
C PRO A 215 -0.93 -8.53 26.34
N PHE A 216 -0.84 -8.76 25.03
CA PHE A 216 -1.01 -7.70 24.04
C PHE A 216 -2.48 -7.32 23.91
N THR A 217 -2.78 -6.03 23.76
CA THR A 217 -4.13 -5.59 23.39
C THR A 217 -4.26 -5.60 21.87
N ASP A 218 -4.67 -6.75 21.31
CA ASP A 218 -4.70 -7.00 19.87
C ASP A 218 -5.96 -6.47 19.15
N ALA A 219 -6.73 -5.60 19.80
CA ALA A 219 -7.91 -4.98 19.23
C ALA A 219 -7.56 -4.08 18.04
N TRP A 220 -7.86 -4.55 16.82
CA TRP A 220 -7.77 -3.73 15.62
C TRP A 220 -8.89 -2.70 15.60
N SER A 221 -8.54 -1.41 15.56
CA SER A 221 -9.53 -0.34 15.58
C SER A 221 -9.18 0.79 14.60
N PRO A 222 -10.17 1.56 14.12
CA PRO A 222 -9.90 2.77 13.36
C PRO A 222 -9.61 3.95 14.29
N ALA A 223 -8.52 4.69 14.06
CA ALA A 223 -8.26 5.99 14.70
C ALA A 223 -8.11 7.08 13.65
N LEU A 224 -8.54 8.30 14.01
CA LEU A 224 -8.31 9.47 13.18
C LEU A 224 -6.83 9.85 13.25
N ARG A 225 -6.15 9.79 12.12
CA ARG A 225 -4.76 10.20 11.94
C ARG A 225 -4.75 11.49 11.12
N ALA A 226 -4.32 12.58 11.75
CA ALA A 226 -4.05 13.81 11.03
C ALA A 226 -2.85 13.62 10.08
N TYR A 227 -2.82 14.37 8.99
CA TYR A 227 -1.61 14.57 8.19
C TYR A 227 -0.73 15.64 8.86
N PRO A 228 0.41 15.28 9.47
CA PRO A 228 1.26 16.25 10.15
C PRO A 228 1.75 17.30 9.16
N GLY A 229 1.66 18.59 9.52
CA GLY A 229 2.15 19.69 8.68
C GLY A 229 1.35 19.96 7.40
N TYR A 230 0.32 19.17 7.08
CA TYR A 230 -0.47 19.37 5.87
C TYR A 230 -1.57 20.44 6.06
N GLN A 231 -1.66 21.33 5.09
CA GLN A 231 -2.79 22.23 4.88
C GLN A 231 -3.24 22.06 3.43
N ASP A 232 -4.53 21.83 3.24
CA ASP A 232 -5.10 21.67 1.91
C ASP A 232 -4.89 22.97 1.11
N PRO A 233 -4.29 22.93 -0.09
CA PRO A 233 -3.99 24.13 -0.86
C PRO A 233 -5.26 24.86 -1.34
N ASP A 234 -6.40 24.17 -1.45
CA ASP A 234 -7.64 24.76 -1.96
C ASP A 234 -8.40 25.54 -0.88
N ASP A 235 -8.36 25.08 0.38
CA ASP A 235 -9.14 25.68 1.48
C ASP A 235 -8.36 26.00 2.76
N GLY A 236 -7.05 25.72 2.80
CA GLY A 236 -6.16 25.96 3.94
C GLY A 236 -6.41 25.08 5.17
N LYS A 237 -7.40 24.17 5.15
CA LYS A 237 -7.75 23.39 6.34
C LYS A 237 -6.91 22.12 6.44
N ARG A 238 -6.69 21.70 7.69
CA ARG A 238 -6.04 20.42 7.99
C ARG A 238 -6.93 19.24 7.57
N ARG A 239 -6.29 18.13 7.19
CA ARG A 239 -6.97 16.88 6.84
C ARG A 239 -6.47 15.73 7.73
N GLY A 240 -7.29 14.68 7.82
CA GLY A 240 -6.95 13.45 8.49
C GLY A 240 -7.82 12.30 7.99
N LEU A 241 -7.35 11.07 8.21
CA LEU A 241 -8.02 9.86 7.77
C LEU A 241 -8.22 8.90 8.93
N ARG A 242 -9.32 8.14 8.88
CA ARG A 242 -9.50 7.00 9.76
C ARG A 242 -8.67 5.84 9.24
N VAL A 243 -7.66 5.45 10.01
CA VAL A 243 -6.73 4.36 9.66
C VAL A 243 -6.83 3.24 10.68
N GLY A 244 -6.89 2.01 10.19
CA GLY A 244 -6.89 0.81 11.02
C GLY A 244 -5.51 0.56 11.65
N GLY A 245 -5.49 0.13 12.90
CA GLY A 245 -4.26 -0.22 13.60
C GLY A 245 -4.48 -0.71 15.04
N TYR A 246 -3.39 -1.08 15.70
CA TYR A 246 -3.34 -1.48 17.11
C TYR A 246 -3.22 -0.26 18.04
N TRP A 247 -4.21 0.64 18.01
CA TRP A 247 -4.13 1.90 18.76
C TRP A 247 -4.16 1.74 20.28
N GLY A 248 -4.59 0.57 20.78
CA GLY A 248 -4.63 0.23 22.19
C GLY A 248 -3.35 -0.42 22.74
N ASP A 249 -2.37 -0.75 21.88
CA ASP A 249 -1.14 -1.42 22.31
C ASP A 249 0.10 -0.77 21.66
N PRO A 250 0.94 -0.05 22.43
CA PRO A 250 2.07 0.69 21.86
C PRO A 250 3.15 -0.21 21.25
N ASP A 251 3.28 -1.44 21.73
CA ASP A 251 4.28 -2.40 21.25
C ASP A 251 3.87 -2.94 19.87
N LEU A 252 2.62 -3.39 19.73
CA LEU A 252 2.07 -3.82 18.45
C LEU A 252 1.98 -2.66 17.45
N LEU A 253 1.63 -1.46 17.92
CA LEU A 253 1.59 -0.25 17.09
C LEU A 253 2.96 0.06 16.50
N ALA A 254 4.02 0.03 17.31
CA ALA A 254 5.38 0.30 16.86
C ALA A 254 5.85 -0.71 15.80
N VAL A 255 5.60 -2.01 16.02
CA VAL A 255 5.93 -3.06 15.03
C VAL A 255 5.14 -2.86 13.72
N MET A 256 3.84 -2.54 13.82
CA MET A 256 3.01 -2.25 12.66
C MET A 256 3.53 -1.03 11.88
N GLN A 257 3.87 0.06 12.57
CA GLN A 257 4.36 1.29 11.93
C GLN A 257 5.71 1.06 11.23
N ALA A 258 6.60 0.29 11.84
CA ALA A 258 7.86 -0.09 11.22
C ALA A 258 7.67 -0.97 9.97
N ALA A 259 6.67 -1.85 9.97
CA ALA A 259 6.39 -2.71 8.82
C ALA A 259 5.64 -2.00 7.68
N ARG A 260 4.80 -1.01 8.01
CA ARG A 260 3.86 -0.38 7.08
C ARG A 260 4.25 1.04 6.69
N GLU A 261 4.21 1.99 7.62
CA GLU A 261 4.49 3.40 7.37
C GLU A 261 5.95 3.60 6.96
N HIS A 262 6.89 3.01 7.70
CA HIS A 262 8.32 3.18 7.44
C HIS A 262 8.76 2.50 6.14
N GLU A 263 8.09 1.42 5.73
CA GLU A 263 8.37 0.77 4.46
C GLU A 263 7.89 1.63 3.27
N VAL A 264 6.75 2.31 3.40
CA VAL A 264 6.29 3.29 2.40
C VAL A 264 7.25 4.49 2.33
N GLU A 265 7.71 4.98 3.49
CA GLU A 265 8.70 6.06 3.55
C GLU A 265 10.02 5.68 2.88
N GLN A 266 10.59 4.52 3.22
CA GLN A 266 11.81 4.02 2.61
C GLN A 266 11.68 3.82 1.10
N ALA A 267 10.52 3.34 0.64
CA ALA A 267 10.21 3.19 -0.78
C ALA A 267 10.21 4.55 -1.49
N ALA A 268 9.51 5.55 -0.96
CA ALA A 268 9.45 6.89 -1.55
C ALA A 268 10.83 7.57 -1.62
N HIS A 269 11.70 7.31 -0.65
CA HIS A 269 13.06 7.86 -0.63
C HIS A 269 14.01 7.21 -1.66
N ARG A 270 13.58 6.18 -2.41
CA ARG A 270 14.43 5.55 -3.44
C ARG A 270 14.74 6.48 -4.62
N CYS A 271 13.85 7.43 -4.94
CA CYS A 271 14.12 8.46 -5.92
C CYS A 271 14.92 9.65 -5.37
N ARG A 272 15.61 9.47 -4.23
CA ARG A 272 16.51 10.45 -3.59
C ARG A 272 15.98 11.90 -3.61
N PRO A 273 14.74 12.17 -3.13
CA PRO A 273 14.12 13.50 -3.20
C PRO A 273 14.85 14.60 -2.42
N VAL A 274 15.85 14.27 -1.62
CA VAL A 274 16.74 15.25 -0.96
C VAL A 274 17.74 15.84 -1.97
N ASN A 275 18.13 15.09 -2.99
CA ASN A 275 19.21 15.43 -3.91
C ASN A 275 18.72 16.15 -5.17
N HIS A 276 17.51 15.84 -5.65
CA HIS A 276 16.92 16.47 -6.83
C HIS A 276 15.40 16.52 -6.75
N ALA A 277 14.80 17.32 -7.63
CA ALA A 277 13.36 17.45 -7.72
C ALA A 277 12.72 16.25 -8.43
N CYS A 278 11.64 15.73 -7.84
CA CYS A 278 10.87 14.63 -8.41
C CYS A 278 9.42 14.67 -7.91
N ASP A 279 8.54 13.94 -8.59
CA ASP A 279 7.18 13.71 -8.12
C ASP A 279 7.09 12.38 -7.36
N ILE A 280 6.39 12.36 -6.25
CA ILE A 280 6.14 11.13 -5.49
C ILE A 280 4.64 10.93 -5.37
N TRP A 281 4.16 9.80 -5.89
CA TRP A 281 2.75 9.41 -5.83
C TRP A 281 2.57 8.29 -4.81
N LEU A 282 1.83 8.56 -3.74
CA LEU A 282 1.49 7.61 -2.69
C LEU A 282 0.08 7.08 -2.92
N LEU A 283 -0.05 5.83 -3.38
CA LEU A 283 -1.35 5.20 -3.64
C LEU A 283 -1.73 4.33 -2.44
N THR A 284 -1.92 5.00 -1.30
CA THR A 284 -2.26 4.42 0.01
C THR A 284 -3.12 5.38 0.83
N ASN A 285 -3.94 4.83 1.73
CA ASN A 285 -4.77 5.59 2.68
C ASN A 285 -4.10 5.82 4.04
N VAL A 286 -2.79 5.56 4.15
CA VAL A 286 -2.04 5.73 5.40
C VAL A 286 -1.28 7.06 5.34
N PRO A 287 -1.51 7.99 6.28
CA PRO A 287 -0.65 9.15 6.46
C PRO A 287 0.75 8.73 6.93
N VAL A 288 1.78 9.14 6.20
CA VAL A 288 3.19 8.87 6.52
C VAL A 288 3.84 10.17 6.96
N GLU A 289 4.43 10.19 8.16
CA GLU A 289 4.91 11.41 8.79
C GLU A 289 6.08 12.06 8.04
N GLY A 290 7.04 11.25 7.54
CA GLY A 290 8.17 11.75 6.75
C GLY A 290 7.80 12.21 5.34
N LEU A 291 6.58 11.95 4.88
CA LEU A 291 6.12 12.25 3.52
C LEU A 291 4.86 13.12 3.54
N VAL A 292 4.99 14.36 3.99
CA VAL A 292 3.89 15.32 4.01
C VAL A 292 3.40 15.59 2.58
N PRO A 293 2.14 15.26 2.23
CA PRO A 293 1.64 15.49 0.89
C PRO A 293 1.61 16.98 0.53
N SER A 294 1.91 17.31 -0.71
CA SER A 294 1.56 18.61 -1.32
C SER A 294 0.08 18.63 -1.70
N TYR A 295 -0.45 17.49 -2.17
CA TYR A 295 -1.84 17.35 -2.60
C TYR A 295 -2.45 16.03 -2.14
N LEU A 296 -3.73 16.08 -1.75
CA LEU A 296 -4.53 14.90 -1.46
C LEU A 296 -5.57 14.70 -2.56
N TRP A 297 -5.53 13.53 -3.17
CA TRP A 297 -6.43 13.16 -4.25
C TRP A 297 -7.37 12.04 -3.81
N SER A 298 -8.66 12.21 -4.12
CA SER A 298 -9.54 11.06 -4.18
C SER A 298 -9.29 10.31 -5.49
N ILE A 299 -9.64 9.03 -5.55
CA ILE A 299 -9.59 8.27 -6.82
C ILE A 299 -10.41 8.93 -7.93
N PRO A 300 -11.67 9.37 -7.70
CA PRO A 300 -12.43 10.10 -8.71
C PRO A 300 -11.72 11.36 -9.19
N GLY A 301 -11.17 12.15 -8.24
CA GLY A 301 -10.40 13.36 -8.57
C GLY A 301 -9.23 13.04 -9.49
N LEU A 302 -8.44 12.01 -9.16
CA LEU A 302 -7.29 11.59 -9.98
C LEU A 302 -7.72 11.20 -11.40
N LEU A 303 -8.85 10.52 -11.52
CA LEU A 303 -9.37 10.07 -12.81
C LEU A 303 -10.11 11.19 -13.57
N GLY A 304 -10.21 12.39 -13.02
CA GLY A 304 -10.94 13.51 -13.63
C GLY A 304 -12.43 13.24 -13.76
N VAL A 305 -13.00 12.41 -12.88
CA VAL A 305 -14.43 12.05 -12.90
C VAL A 305 -15.10 12.36 -11.57
N GLU A 306 -16.41 12.58 -11.62
CA GLU A 306 -17.20 12.78 -10.39
C GLU A 306 -17.17 11.53 -9.49
N ASP A 307 -17.23 11.75 -8.18
CA ASP A 307 -17.30 10.64 -7.23
C ASP A 307 -18.66 9.95 -7.30
N ARG A 308 -18.66 8.73 -7.85
CA ARG A 308 -19.85 7.90 -8.01
C ARG A 308 -19.72 6.56 -7.27
N GLY A 309 -18.82 6.47 -6.27
CA GLY A 309 -18.62 5.28 -5.46
C GLY A 309 -18.12 4.06 -6.25
N ARG A 310 -18.87 2.95 -6.27
CA ARG A 310 -18.43 1.70 -6.92
C ARG A 310 -18.29 1.81 -8.46
N GLY A 311 -18.89 2.83 -9.09
CA GLY A 311 -18.94 2.99 -10.54
C GLY A 311 -17.83 3.85 -11.15
N THR A 312 -16.96 4.48 -10.36
CA THR A 312 -15.97 5.48 -10.81
C THR A 312 -15.05 4.95 -11.93
N PHE A 313 -14.51 3.74 -11.78
CA PHE A 313 -13.58 3.15 -12.75
C PHE A 313 -14.24 2.72 -14.06
N LEU A 314 -15.44 2.14 -13.97
CA LEU A 314 -16.22 1.76 -15.15
C LEU A 314 -16.69 3.00 -15.93
N TRP A 315 -16.96 4.10 -15.22
CA TRP A 315 -17.30 5.37 -15.82
C TRP A 315 -16.11 6.02 -16.54
N ALA A 316 -14.92 6.03 -15.93
CA ALA A 316 -13.70 6.51 -16.58
C ALA A 316 -13.42 5.74 -17.89
N ALA A 317 -13.50 4.39 -17.83
CA ALA A 317 -13.36 3.56 -19.03
C ALA A 317 -14.44 3.84 -20.10
N ALA A 318 -15.67 4.14 -19.67
CA ALA A 318 -16.74 4.52 -20.59
C ALA A 318 -16.52 5.88 -21.25
N LEU A 319 -15.96 6.86 -20.52
CA LEU A 319 -15.60 8.15 -21.06
C LEU A 319 -14.47 8.04 -22.09
N ASP A 320 -13.39 7.32 -21.76
CA ASP A 320 -12.27 7.09 -22.67
C ASP A 320 -12.69 6.36 -23.94
N LEU A 321 -13.51 5.31 -23.80
CA LEU A 321 -14.07 4.58 -24.93
C LEU A 321 -14.92 5.49 -25.81
N ALA A 322 -15.78 6.33 -25.20
CA ALA A 322 -16.64 7.24 -25.93
C ALA A 322 -15.81 8.28 -26.72
N GLU A 323 -14.83 8.92 -26.08
CA GLU A 323 -13.94 9.89 -26.76
C GLU A 323 -13.16 9.23 -27.91
N ARG A 324 -12.64 8.01 -27.70
CA ARG A 324 -11.94 7.26 -28.75
C ARG A 324 -12.85 6.95 -29.94
N LEU A 325 -14.04 6.42 -29.69
CA LEU A 325 -15.00 6.08 -30.74
C LEU A 325 -15.49 7.33 -31.50
N ALA A 326 -15.72 8.43 -30.79
CA ALA A 326 -16.06 9.71 -31.40
C ALA A 326 -14.93 10.19 -32.34
N GLY A 327 -13.67 10.16 -31.88
CA GLY A 327 -12.51 10.56 -32.69
C GLY A 327 -12.20 9.62 -33.85
N GLU A 328 -12.49 8.31 -33.73
CA GLU A 328 -12.40 7.36 -34.85
C GLU A 328 -13.48 7.62 -35.91
N ARG A 329 -14.73 7.83 -35.47
CA ARG A 329 -15.86 8.14 -36.38
C ARG A 329 -15.64 9.46 -37.11
N GLU A 330 -15.15 10.48 -36.41
CA GLU A 330 -14.82 11.77 -37.04
C GLU A 330 -13.72 11.63 -38.10
N ARG A 331 -12.65 10.85 -37.83
CA ARG A 331 -11.60 10.55 -38.82
C ARG A 331 -12.11 9.79 -40.04
N GLN A 332 -13.17 9.01 -39.88
CA GLN A 332 -13.84 8.28 -40.96
C GLN A 332 -14.88 9.13 -41.71
N GLY A 333 -15.05 10.41 -41.36
CA GLY A 333 -16.08 11.27 -41.94
C GLY A 333 -17.50 10.96 -41.47
N CYS A 334 -17.65 10.11 -40.45
CA CYS A 334 -18.93 9.77 -39.83
C CYS A 334 -19.25 10.74 -38.69
N PRO A 335 -20.54 10.93 -38.35
CA PRO A 335 -20.92 11.66 -37.15
C PRO A 335 -20.29 11.03 -35.89
N PRO A 336 -19.66 11.81 -34.99
CA PRO A 336 -19.03 11.31 -33.77
C PRO A 336 -20.07 10.99 -32.69
N VAL A 337 -21.03 10.14 -33.05
CA VAL A 337 -22.09 9.65 -32.18
C VAL A 337 -21.53 8.49 -31.36
N VAL A 338 -22.04 8.26 -30.16
CA VAL A 338 -21.80 7.08 -29.32
C VAL A 338 -23.15 6.58 -28.81
N GLU A 339 -23.39 5.28 -28.96
CA GLU A 339 -24.63 4.61 -28.59
C GLU A 339 -24.42 3.66 -27.40
N PRO A 340 -25.49 3.25 -26.68
CA PRO A 340 -25.34 2.31 -25.56
C PRO A 340 -24.79 0.96 -26.03
N GLY A 341 -25.06 0.57 -27.27
CA GLY A 341 -24.51 -0.64 -27.89
C GLY A 341 -22.99 -0.61 -27.95
N ASP A 342 -22.41 0.55 -28.27
CA ASP A 342 -20.95 0.73 -28.33
C ASP A 342 -20.30 0.50 -26.96
N LEU A 343 -20.94 0.97 -25.88
CA LEU A 343 -20.44 0.78 -24.51
C LEU A 343 -20.63 -0.66 -24.01
N ILE A 344 -21.74 -1.31 -24.40
CA ILE A 344 -21.97 -2.73 -24.08
C ILE A 344 -20.90 -3.59 -24.74
N GLU A 345 -20.65 -3.39 -26.04
CA GLU A 345 -19.68 -4.15 -26.81
C GLU A 345 -18.25 -3.86 -26.33
N GLY A 346 -17.91 -2.58 -26.13
CA GLY A 346 -16.56 -2.18 -25.76
C GLY A 346 -16.17 -2.44 -24.31
N LEU A 347 -17.13 -2.54 -23.37
CA LEU A 347 -16.83 -2.72 -21.93
C LEU A 347 -17.44 -3.98 -21.31
N GLY A 348 -18.27 -4.73 -22.05
CA GLY A 348 -18.95 -5.91 -21.54
C GLY A 348 -19.94 -5.63 -20.41
N ILE A 349 -20.50 -4.41 -20.36
CA ILE A 349 -21.44 -3.98 -19.33
C ILE A 349 -22.90 -4.27 -19.71
N ASP A 350 -23.78 -4.37 -18.73
CA ASP A 350 -25.20 -4.61 -18.99
C ASP A 350 -25.89 -3.36 -19.59
N ALA A 351 -27.00 -3.59 -20.28
CA ALA A 351 -27.73 -2.54 -21.00
C ALA A 351 -28.31 -1.44 -20.09
N LYS A 352 -28.53 -1.69 -18.80
CA LYS A 352 -28.99 -0.66 -17.85
C LYS A 352 -27.82 0.25 -17.48
N THR A 353 -26.65 -0.32 -17.21
CA THR A 353 -25.42 0.43 -16.92
C THR A 353 -24.97 1.26 -18.13
N ALA A 354 -24.99 0.69 -19.34
CA ALA A 354 -24.64 1.42 -20.56
C ALA A 354 -25.55 2.62 -20.84
N ARG A 355 -26.87 2.48 -20.64
CA ARG A 355 -27.82 3.60 -20.78
C ARG A 355 -27.55 4.69 -19.77
N LYS A 356 -27.27 4.32 -18.51
CA LYS A 356 -26.90 5.28 -17.47
C LYS A 356 -25.63 6.05 -17.87
N TYR A 357 -24.63 5.37 -18.43
CA TYR A 357 -23.40 6.04 -18.88
C TYR A 357 -23.60 6.94 -20.09
N VAL A 358 -24.43 6.56 -21.07
CA VAL A 358 -24.82 7.47 -22.14
C VAL A 358 -25.56 8.69 -21.60
N GLU A 359 -26.50 8.52 -20.67
CA GLU A 359 -27.19 9.65 -20.02
C GLU A 359 -26.19 10.56 -19.32
N MET A 360 -25.21 9.99 -18.59
CA MET A 360 -24.15 10.75 -17.95
C MET A 360 -23.22 11.45 -18.95
N LEU A 361 -22.93 10.85 -20.11
CA LEU A 361 -22.13 11.51 -21.16
C LEU A 361 -22.84 12.78 -21.64
N ARG A 362 -24.17 12.83 -21.67
CA ARG A 362 -24.91 14.05 -22.07
C ARG A 362 -24.67 15.23 -21.15
N GLU A 363 -24.32 14.97 -19.90
CA GLU A 363 -24.07 15.97 -18.86
C GLU A 363 -22.60 16.40 -18.85
N GLN A 364 -21.71 15.69 -19.57
CA GLN A 364 -20.29 16.02 -19.67
C GLN A 364 -20.05 17.16 -20.66
N GLU A 365 -19.08 18.02 -20.33
CA GLU A 365 -18.72 19.15 -21.17
C GLU A 365 -18.27 18.69 -22.57
N GLY A 366 -18.86 19.29 -23.60
CA GLY A 366 -18.55 18.97 -25.00
C GLY A 366 -19.27 17.74 -25.57
N TRP A 367 -20.14 17.11 -24.80
CA TRP A 367 -21.05 16.07 -25.26
C TRP A 367 -22.48 16.60 -25.38
N GLY A 368 -23.20 16.08 -26.36
CA GLY A 368 -24.53 16.56 -26.73
C GLY A 368 -25.51 15.46 -27.07
N VAL A 369 -26.78 15.83 -27.24
CA VAL A 369 -27.81 14.91 -27.70
C VAL A 369 -27.63 14.66 -29.20
N ALA A 370 -27.43 13.40 -29.61
CA ALA A 370 -27.43 13.06 -31.03
C ALA A 370 -28.86 13.11 -31.57
N ALA A 371 -29.11 13.95 -32.58
CA ALA A 371 -30.39 13.95 -33.30
C ALA A 371 -30.40 12.79 -34.30
N VAL A 372 -31.38 11.87 -34.18
CA VAL A 372 -31.60 10.82 -35.18
C VAL A 372 -32.89 11.11 -35.95
N ARG A 373 -32.82 11.05 -37.29
CA ARG A 373 -33.99 11.02 -38.17
C ARG A 373 -34.77 9.74 -37.90
N ASN A 374 -36.01 9.87 -37.41
CA ASN A 374 -36.95 8.75 -37.26
C ASN A 374 -37.10 7.99 -38.58
N ARG A 375 -36.54 6.77 -38.67
CA ARG A 375 -36.99 5.77 -39.65
C ARG A 375 -38.04 4.89 -38.97
N GLY A 376 -39.32 5.17 -39.25
CA GLY A 376 -40.44 4.29 -38.89
C GLY A 376 -41.12 4.62 -37.56
N GLY A 377 -42.40 4.98 -37.66
CA GLY A 377 -43.22 5.43 -36.53
C GLY A 377 -43.38 4.40 -35.41
N LYS A 378 -42.94 4.80 -34.22
CA LYS A 378 -43.59 4.48 -32.94
C LYS A 378 -43.26 5.62 -31.98
N HIS A 379 -44.30 6.31 -31.50
CA HIS A 379 -44.16 7.37 -30.49
C HIS A 379 -43.46 6.83 -29.23
N GLY A 380 -42.46 7.55 -28.71
CA GLY A 380 -42.13 7.51 -27.29
C GLY A 380 -40.78 6.94 -26.82
N ARG A 381 -39.69 6.94 -27.61
CA ARG A 381 -38.34 6.80 -27.05
C ARG A 381 -37.47 7.99 -27.41
N GLN A 382 -37.13 8.81 -26.41
CA GLN A 382 -36.12 9.84 -26.55
C GLN A 382 -34.79 9.23 -27.03
N PRO A 383 -34.00 9.97 -27.83
CA PRO A 383 -32.72 9.48 -28.35
C PRO A 383 -31.81 9.04 -27.20
N ARG A 384 -31.27 7.82 -27.32
CA ARG A 384 -30.39 7.19 -26.34
C ARG A 384 -28.92 7.24 -26.77
N SER A 385 -28.55 8.17 -27.63
CA SER A 385 -27.20 8.31 -28.14
C SER A 385 -26.71 9.74 -27.92
N VAL A 386 -25.40 9.87 -27.74
CA VAL A 386 -24.72 11.13 -27.53
C VAL A 386 -23.84 11.45 -28.72
N ILE A 387 -23.60 12.73 -28.99
CA ILE A 387 -22.68 13.18 -30.03
C ILE A 387 -21.60 14.05 -29.40
N ARG A 388 -20.34 13.86 -29.81
CA ARG A 388 -19.28 14.79 -29.43
C ARG A 388 -19.47 16.10 -30.18
N MET A 389 -19.73 17.18 -29.45
CA MET A 389 -19.83 18.51 -30.02
C MET A 389 -18.43 19.02 -30.35
N ARG A 390 -18.24 19.56 -31.56
CA ARG A 390 -16.99 20.27 -31.91
C ARG A 390 -16.85 21.49 -31.01
N ARG A 391 -15.66 21.69 -30.41
CA ARG A 391 -15.33 22.97 -29.77
C ARG A 391 -15.45 24.05 -30.85
N MET A 392 -16.40 24.97 -30.69
CA MET A 392 -16.36 26.24 -31.43
C MET A 392 -15.10 26.96 -30.96
N GLN A 393 -14.17 27.20 -31.90
CA GLN A 393 -13.00 28.03 -31.67
C GLN A 393 -13.39 29.47 -31.38
#